data_AF-A0A4Q5YXZ5-F1
#
_entry.id   AF-A0A4Q5YXZ5-F1
#
_cell.length_a   1.000
_cell.length_b   1.000
_cell.length_c   1.000
_cell.angle_alpha   90.00
_cell.angle_beta   90.00
_cell.angle_gamma   90.00
#
_symmetry.space_group_name_H-M   'P 1'
#
loop_
_entity.id
_entity.type
_entity.pdbx_description
1 polymer ?
#
loop_
_entity_poly.entity_id
_entity_poly.type
_entity_poly.pdbx_seq_one_letter_code
_entity_poly.pdbx_strand_id
1 'polypeptide(L)'
;MKNEAFNTIRLAIPIIIGELAQMMLHIIDSAMVGSISYKHLAATSLVISTLNIPLVLGIGMTIAVAQMVSMAQGQNDPAKVSHYFYNGFWLCTVTAIIISLSLVFGRNILYHLGQDPDVVKLSLPFMTLMGLSMIPMLLFMTLKQFADGLQYT
;
A
#
# COMPACT_ATOMS: atom_id res chain seq x y z
N MET A 1 -16.91 33.36 4.54
CA MET A 1 -17.58 32.39 3.65
C MET A 1 -17.02 32.36 2.23
N LYS A 2 -17.16 33.40 1.37
CA LYS A 2 -16.64 33.35 -0.02
C LYS A 2 -15.12 33.16 -0.14
N ASN A 3 -14.34 33.76 0.78
CA ASN A 3 -12.88 33.61 0.80
C ASN A 3 -12.40 32.23 1.25
N GLU A 4 -13.15 31.53 2.10
CA GLU A 4 -12.79 30.18 2.56
C GLU A 4 -13.06 29.13 1.47
N ALA A 5 -14.16 29.28 0.72
CA ALA A 5 -14.44 28.44 -0.44
C ALA A 5 -13.34 28.58 -1.52
N PHE A 6 -12.88 29.81 -1.78
CA PHE A 6 -11.80 30.05 -2.75
C PHE A 6 -10.46 29.45 -2.29
N ASN A 7 -10.11 29.58 -1.01
CA ASN A 7 -8.89 28.97 -0.46
C ASN A 7 -8.95 27.43 -0.48
N THR A 8 -10.12 26.85 -0.19
CA THR A 8 -10.32 25.40 -0.24
C THR A 8 -10.16 24.88 -1.67
N ILE A 9 -10.75 25.56 -2.66
CA ILE A 9 -10.61 25.20 -4.07
C ILE A 9 -9.15 25.34 -4.53
N ARG A 10 -8.44 26.38 -4.10
CA ARG A 10 -7.02 26.59 -4.45
C ARG A 10 -6.10 25.47 -3.93
N LEU A 11 -6.42 24.88 -2.77
CA LEU A 11 -5.71 23.72 -2.23
C LEU A 11 -6.19 22.39 -2.83
N ALA A 12 -7.49 22.26 -3.11
CA ALA A 12 -8.06 21.04 -3.67
C ALA A 12 -7.63 20.81 -5.12
N ILE A 13 -7.51 21.85 -5.95
CA ILE A 13 -7.09 21.74 -7.37
C ILE A 13 -5.78 20.94 -7.54
N PRO A 14 -4.66 21.27 -6.88
CA PRO A 14 -3.42 20.51 -7.04
C PRO A 14 -3.54 19.07 -6.54
N ILE A 15 -4.31 18.82 -5.48
CA ILE A 15 -4.54 17.47 -4.96
C ILE A 15 -5.34 16.63 -5.96
N ILE A 16 -6.42 17.19 -6.53
CA ILE A 16 -7.25 16.53 -7.54
C ILE A 16 -6.43 16.19 -8.79
N ILE A 17 -5.58 17.12 -9.24
CA ILE A 17 -4.69 16.88 -10.39
C ILE A 17 -3.69 15.76 -10.07
N GLY A 18 -3.16 15.71 -8.85
CA GLY A 18 -2.27 14.64 -8.38
C GLY A 18 -2.94 13.26 -8.42
N GLU A 19 -4.14 13.14 -7.86
CA GLU A 19 -4.91 11.88 -7.85
C GLU A 19 -5.33 11.46 -9.27
N LEU A 20 -5.71 12.41 -10.13
CA LEU A 20 -5.99 12.14 -11.54
C LEU A 20 -4.75 11.63 -12.28
N ALA A 21 -3.59 12.24 -12.06
CA ALA A 21 -2.34 11.78 -12.65
C ALA A 21 -1.99 10.37 -12.17
N GLN A 22 -2.17 10.07 -10.89
CA GLN A 22 -1.94 8.75 -10.33
C GLN A 22 -2.88 7.69 -10.94
N MET A 23 -4.16 8.00 -11.10
CA MET A 23 -5.10 7.13 -11.81
C MET A 23 -4.70 6.90 -13.27
N MET A 24 -4.24 7.95 -13.97
CA MET A 24 -3.77 7.81 -15.35
C MET A 24 -2.54 6.93 -15.47
N LEU A 25 -1.56 7.06 -14.56
CA LEU A 25 -0.40 6.17 -14.51
C LEU A 25 -0.83 4.70 -14.37
N HIS A 26 -1.79 4.43 -13.49
CA HIS A 26 -2.29 3.06 -13.29
C HIS A 26 -2.96 2.48 -14.55
N ILE A 27 -3.70 3.31 -15.28
CA ILE A 27 -4.33 2.93 -16.56
C ILE A 27 -3.26 2.68 -17.62
N ILE A 28 -2.26 3.55 -17.73
CA ILE A 28 -1.17 3.43 -18.72
C ILE A 28 -0.36 2.16 -18.44
N ASP A 29 -0.01 1.88 -17.18
CA ASP A 29 0.69 0.66 -16.79
C ASP A 29 -0.11 -0.60 -17.18
N SER A 30 -1.42 -0.59 -16.92
CA SER A 30 -2.32 -1.67 -17.31
C SER A 30 -2.42 -1.82 -18.84
N ALA A 31 -2.47 -0.72 -19.57
CA ALA A 31 -2.50 -0.71 -21.03
C ALA A 31 -1.17 -1.19 -21.64
N MET A 32 -0.03 -0.85 -21.04
CA MET A 32 1.30 -1.29 -21.44
C MET A 32 1.48 -2.80 -21.23
N VAL A 33 1.01 -3.35 -20.11
CA VAL A 33 1.01 -4.81 -19.90
C VAL A 33 0.03 -5.51 -20.85
N GLY A 34 -1.11 -4.87 -21.13
CA GLY A 34 -2.12 -5.34 -22.08
C GLY A 34 -1.65 -5.41 -23.53
N SER A 35 -0.82 -4.46 -23.97
CA SER A 35 -0.31 -4.42 -25.35
C SER A 35 0.71 -5.52 -25.64
N ILE A 36 1.39 -6.05 -24.61
CA ILE A 36 2.35 -7.16 -24.74
C ILE A 36 1.61 -8.50 -24.88
N SER A 37 0.64 -8.78 -24.01
CA SER A 37 -0.21 -9.98 -24.11
C SER A 37 -1.41 -9.91 -23.18
N TYR A 38 -2.60 -10.26 -23.70
CA TYR A 38 -3.81 -10.42 -22.89
C TYR A 38 -3.62 -11.42 -21.73
N LYS A 39 -2.87 -12.50 -21.94
CA LYS A 39 -2.56 -13.48 -20.88
C LYS A 39 -1.72 -12.86 -19.76
N HIS A 40 -0.80 -11.95 -20.09
CA HIS A 40 0.04 -11.26 -19.09
C HIS A 40 -0.75 -10.20 -18.31
N LEU A 41 -1.69 -9.50 -18.97
CA LEU A 41 -2.59 -8.58 -18.29
C LEU A 41 -3.51 -9.33 -17.31
N ALA A 42 -4.14 -10.43 -17.74
CA ALA A 42 -4.96 -11.26 -16.88
C ALA A 42 -4.17 -11.81 -15.68
N ALA A 43 -2.93 -12.24 -15.91
CA ALA A 43 -2.03 -12.71 -14.85
C ALA A 43 -1.70 -11.60 -13.84
N THR A 44 -1.47 -10.38 -14.32
CA THR A 44 -1.13 -9.22 -13.51
C THR A 44 -2.33 -8.74 -12.68
N SER A 45 -3.52 -8.65 -13.29
CA SER A 45 -4.75 -8.28 -12.59
C SER A 45 -5.14 -9.29 -11.50
N LEU A 46 -4.92 -10.59 -11.73
CA LEU A 46 -5.14 -11.63 -10.72
C LEU A 46 -4.23 -11.41 -9.49
N VAL A 47 -2.95 -11.12 -9.73
CA VAL A 47 -1.98 -10.87 -8.67
C VAL A 47 -2.33 -9.57 -7.92
N ILE A 48 -2.63 -8.47 -8.63
CA ILE A 48 -3.02 -7.21 -8.00
C ILE A 48 -4.26 -7.38 -7.14
N SER A 49 -5.29 -8.09 -7.62
CA SER A 49 -6.52 -8.33 -6.84
C SER A 49 -6.24 -9.16 -5.58
N THR A 50 -5.39 -10.19 -5.69
CA THR A 50 -4.97 -11.02 -4.55
C THR A 50 -4.13 -10.23 -3.54
N LEU A 51 -3.27 -9.32 -4.01
CA LEU A 51 -2.44 -8.45 -3.17
C LEU A 51 -3.24 -7.34 -2.48
N ASN A 52 -4.37 -6.92 -3.04
CA ASN A 52 -5.15 -5.81 -2.51
C ASN A 52 -5.66 -6.07 -1.09
N ILE A 53 -6.11 -7.31 -0.80
CA ILE A 53 -6.60 -7.72 0.53
C ILE A 53 -5.52 -7.53 1.62
N PRO A 54 -4.34 -8.18 1.53
CA PRO A 54 -3.29 -7.98 2.53
C PRO A 54 -2.73 -6.55 2.53
N LEU A 55 -2.69 -5.88 1.37
CA LEU A 55 -2.21 -4.50 1.28
C LEU A 55 -3.07 -3.55 2.10
N VAL A 56 -4.39 -3.65 1.99
CA VAL A 56 -5.34 -2.84 2.78
C VAL A 56 -5.15 -3.08 4.28
N LEU A 57 -4.91 -4.33 4.69
CA LEU A 57 -4.62 -4.65 6.10
C LEU A 57 -3.30 -4.00 6.58
N GLY A 58 -2.24 -4.06 5.78
CA GLY A 58 -0.95 -3.46 6.11
C GLY A 58 -1.02 -1.93 6.20
N ILE A 59 -1.71 -1.30 5.24
CA ILE A 59 -1.94 0.15 5.24
C ILE A 59 -2.78 0.55 6.47
N GLY A 60 -3.85 -0.19 6.77
CA GLY A 60 -4.73 0.08 7.92
C GLY A 60 -3.99 0.03 9.25
N MET A 61 -3.13 -0.97 9.46
CA MET A 61 -2.29 -1.02 10.66
C MET A 61 -1.33 0.18 10.72
N THR A 62 -0.70 0.52 9.60
CA THR A 62 0.24 1.62 9.55
C THR A 62 -0.42 2.95 9.90
N ILE A 63 -1.61 3.23 9.35
CA ILE A 63 -2.40 4.42 9.68
C ILE A 63 -2.75 4.43 11.17
N ALA A 64 -3.24 3.33 11.72
CA ALA A 64 -3.64 3.25 13.13
C ALA A 64 -2.47 3.58 14.08
N VAL A 65 -1.28 3.05 13.79
CA VAL A 65 -0.09 3.31 14.59
C VAL A 65 0.39 4.76 14.45
N ALA A 66 0.36 5.32 13.23
CA ALA A 66 0.69 6.74 13.01
C ALA A 66 -0.27 7.68 13.76
N GLN A 67 -1.56 7.36 13.81
CA GLN A 67 -2.56 8.12 14.60
C GLN A 67 -2.26 8.06 16.11
N MET A 68 -1.87 6.90 16.65
CA MET A 68 -1.48 6.80 18.06
C MET A 68 -0.24 7.63 18.40
N VAL A 69 0.76 7.65 17.50
CA VAL A 69 1.95 8.50 17.65
C VAL A 69 1.58 9.97 17.60
N SER A 70 0.74 10.39 16.65
CA SER A 70 0.26 11.78 16.55
C SER A 70 -0.54 12.22 17.79
N MET A 71 -1.40 11.34 18.32
CA MET A 71 -2.13 11.60 19.57
C MET A 71 -1.20 11.74 20.79
N ALA A 72 -0.16 10.90 20.89
CA ALA A 72 0.82 11.00 21.97
C ALA A 72 1.67 12.27 21.86
N GLN A 73 2.02 12.69 20.64
CA GLN A 73 2.70 13.95 20.37
C GLN A 73 1.85 15.15 20.80
N GLY A 74 0.53 15.13 20.51
CA GLY A 74 -0.42 16.15 20.96
C GLY A 74 -0.54 16.27 22.49
N GLN A 75 -0.21 15.21 23.24
CA GLN A 75 -0.17 15.19 24.71
C GLN A 75 1.15 15.71 25.31
N ASN A 76 2.12 16.12 24.49
CA ASN A 76 3.46 16.57 24.91
C ASN A 76 4.21 15.54 25.80
N ASP A 77 3.97 14.24 25.58
CA ASP A 77 4.63 13.15 26.32
C ASP A 77 5.66 12.42 25.42
N PRO A 78 6.92 12.90 25.36
CA PRO A 78 7.94 12.37 24.44
C PRO A 78 8.33 10.92 24.75
N ALA A 79 8.17 10.47 26.00
CA ALA A 79 8.44 9.09 26.39
C ALA A 79 7.42 8.13 25.76
N LYS A 80 6.13 8.50 25.77
CA LYS A 80 5.08 7.72 25.09
C LYS A 80 5.25 7.73 23.57
N VAL A 81 5.65 8.86 22.98
CA VAL A 81 5.91 8.97 21.53
C VAL A 81 6.96 7.97 21.07
N SER A 82 8.10 7.91 21.77
CA SER A 82 9.17 6.96 21.45
C SER A 82 8.74 5.51 21.68
N HIS A 83 7.95 5.23 22.72
CA HIS A 83 7.44 3.89 22.98
C HIS A 83 6.47 3.41 21.90
N TYR A 84 5.51 4.25 21.50
CA TYR A 84 4.57 3.93 20.42
C TYR A 84 5.26 3.84 19.06
N PHE A 85 6.29 4.65 18.81
CA PHE A 85 7.08 4.57 17.59
C PHE A 85 7.83 3.23 17.49
N TYR A 86 8.58 2.85 18.53
CA TYR A 86 9.33 1.58 18.52
C TYR A 86 8.41 0.35 18.45
N ASN A 87 7.40 0.31 19.31
CA ASN A 87 6.48 -0.83 19.34
C ASN A 87 5.62 -0.89 18.06
N GLY A 88 5.22 0.26 17.57
CA GLY A 88 4.47 0.41 16.32
C GLY A 88 5.25 0.00 15.08
N PHE A 89 6.51 0.42 14.99
CA PHE A 89 7.42 0.00 13.92
C PHE A 89 7.66 -1.51 13.95
N TRP A 90 7.87 -2.08 15.14
CA TRP A 90 8.02 -3.53 15.30
C TRP A 90 6.75 -4.28 14.88
N LEU A 91 5.58 -3.82 15.32
CA LEU A 91 4.29 -4.39 14.95
C LEU A 91 4.07 -4.35 13.43
N CYS A 92 4.33 -3.20 12.78
CA CYS A 92 4.21 -3.07 11.33
C CYS A 92 5.18 -3.99 10.58
N THR A 93 6.42 -4.12 11.09
CA THR A 93 7.42 -5.03 10.52
C THR A 93 6.96 -6.49 10.60
N VAL A 94 6.49 -6.93 11.78
CA VAL A 94 5.97 -8.29 11.98
C VAL A 94 4.76 -8.55 11.08
N THR A 95 3.83 -7.60 11.00
CA THR A 95 2.66 -7.70 10.10
C THR A 95 3.07 -7.79 8.64
N ALA A 96 4.04 -6.99 8.19
CA ALA A 96 4.55 -7.05 6.82
C ALA A 96 5.19 -8.40 6.50
N ILE A 97 5.94 -8.97 7.44
CA ILE A 97 6.52 -10.31 7.30
C ILE A 97 5.42 -11.38 7.24
N ILE A 98 4.43 -11.33 8.12
CA ILE A 98 3.30 -12.29 8.13
C ILE A 98 2.53 -12.23 6.81
N ILE A 99 2.26 -11.03 6.30
CA ILE A 99 1.60 -10.81 5.02
C ILE A 99 2.43 -11.39 3.86
N SER A 100 3.73 -11.08 3.81
CA SER A 100 4.63 -11.57 2.77
C SER A 100 4.73 -13.10 2.79
N LEU A 101 4.86 -13.69 3.98
CA LEU A 101 4.91 -15.14 4.16
C LEU A 101 3.58 -15.78 3.71
N SER A 102 2.45 -15.22 4.12
CA SER A 102 1.12 -15.68 3.71
C SER A 102 0.93 -15.64 2.19
N LEU A 103 1.47 -14.63 1.51
CA LEU A 103 1.45 -14.54 0.03
C LEU A 103 2.37 -15.59 -0.62
N VAL A 104 3.57 -15.81 -0.10
CA VAL A 104 4.51 -16.80 -0.64
C VAL A 104 4.00 -18.23 -0.47
N PHE A 105 3.40 -18.56 0.68
CA PHE A 105 2.77 -19.86 0.94
C PHE A 105 1.40 -20.00 0.27
N GLY A 106 0.69 -18.87 0.09
CA GLY A 106 -0.62 -18.77 -0.55
C GLY A 106 -0.61 -18.89 -2.08
N ARG A 107 0.52 -19.20 -2.71
CA ARG A 107 0.61 -19.48 -4.18
C ARG A 107 -0.43 -20.47 -4.68
N ASN A 108 -0.80 -21.42 -3.84
CA ASN A 108 -1.78 -22.44 -4.22
C ASN A 108 -3.21 -21.89 -4.32
N ILE A 109 -3.48 -20.70 -3.76
CA ILE A 109 -4.79 -20.05 -3.85
C ILE A 109 -5.09 -19.64 -5.29
N LEU A 110 -4.07 -19.25 -6.08
CA LEU A 110 -4.23 -18.87 -7.49
C LEU A 110 -4.77 -20.02 -8.35
N TYR A 111 -4.46 -21.28 -8.01
CA TYR A 111 -5.04 -22.45 -8.70
C TYR A 111 -6.53 -22.65 -8.37
N HIS A 112 -7.01 -22.13 -7.23
CA HIS A 112 -8.41 -22.22 -6.81
C HIS A 112 -9.27 -21.09 -7.37
N LEU A 113 -8.67 -20.05 -7.97
CA LEU A 113 -9.38 -18.95 -8.62
C LEU A 113 -9.94 -19.30 -10.02
N GLY A 114 -9.75 -20.53 -10.50
CA GLY A 114 -10.40 -21.04 -11.72
C GLY A 114 -9.89 -20.45 -13.04
N GLN A 115 -8.72 -19.81 -13.05
CA GLN A 115 -8.09 -19.29 -14.27
C GLN A 115 -7.34 -20.37 -15.06
N ASP A 116 -7.13 -20.09 -16.35
CA ASP A 116 -6.37 -20.92 -17.27
C ASP A 116 -4.96 -21.24 -16.69
N PRO A 117 -4.51 -22.51 -16.70
CA PRO A 117 -3.23 -22.92 -16.13
C PRO A 117 -2.01 -22.18 -16.71
N ASP A 118 -2.10 -21.66 -17.94
CA ASP A 118 -1.06 -20.80 -18.52
C ASP A 118 -0.96 -19.45 -17.80
N VAL A 119 -2.09 -18.86 -17.43
CA VAL A 119 -2.17 -17.57 -16.72
C VAL A 119 -1.66 -17.72 -15.29
N VAL A 120 -2.04 -18.80 -14.60
CA VAL A 120 -1.54 -19.10 -13.25
C VAL A 120 -0.02 -19.27 -13.23
N LYS A 121 0.55 -19.96 -14.23
CA LYS A 121 2.01 -20.11 -14.37
C LYS A 121 2.73 -18.77 -14.54
N LEU A 122 2.14 -17.84 -15.30
CA LEU A 122 2.66 -16.49 -15.49
C LEU A 122 2.54 -15.63 -14.23
N SER A 123 1.49 -15.82 -13.43
CA SER A 123 1.26 -15.08 -12.17
C SER A 123 2.19 -15.51 -11.03
N LEU A 124 2.63 -16.77 -10.98
CA LEU A 124 3.49 -17.29 -9.90
C LEU A 124 4.81 -16.52 -9.69
N PRO A 125 5.65 -16.29 -10.73
CA PRO A 125 6.88 -15.51 -10.56
C PRO A 125 6.56 -14.06 -10.17
N PHE A 126 5.52 -13.47 -10.76
CA PHE A 126 5.11 -12.10 -10.47
C PHE A 126 4.64 -11.93 -9.01
N MET A 127 3.85 -12.88 -8.49
CA MET A 127 3.39 -12.86 -7.10
C MET A 127 4.54 -13.05 -6.10
N THR A 128 5.55 -13.83 -6.47
CA THR A 128 6.77 -13.97 -5.64
C THR A 128 7.51 -12.66 -5.53
N LEU A 129 7.74 -12.03 -6.68
CA LEU A 129 8.53 -10.81 -6.79
C LEU A 129 7.83 -9.67 -6.03
N MET A 130 6.51 -9.55 -6.22
CA MET A 130 5.66 -8.62 -5.49
C MET A 130 5.61 -8.90 -4.00
N GLY A 131 5.40 -10.16 -3.58
CA GLY A 131 5.34 -10.55 -2.17
C GLY A 131 6.65 -10.24 -1.42
N LEU A 132 7.81 -10.42 -2.06
CA LEU A 132 9.11 -10.04 -1.50
C LEU A 132 9.27 -8.51 -1.43
N SER A 133 8.86 -7.81 -2.49
CA SER A 133 8.92 -6.34 -2.58
C SER A 133 7.93 -5.63 -1.65
N MET A 134 6.91 -6.34 -1.18
CA MET A 134 5.90 -5.81 -0.27
C MET A 134 6.48 -5.47 1.11
N ILE A 135 7.51 -6.21 1.57
CA ILE A 135 8.19 -5.95 2.85
C ILE A 135 8.85 -4.56 2.86
N PRO A 136 9.78 -4.22 1.94
CA PRO A 136 10.39 -2.90 1.92
C PRO A 136 9.37 -1.80 1.61
N MET A 137 8.34 -2.08 0.79
CA MET A 137 7.28 -1.12 0.50
C MET A 137 6.47 -0.74 1.74
N LEU A 138 6.02 -1.73 2.52
CA LEU A 138 5.28 -1.48 3.76
C LEU A 138 6.15 -0.78 4.79
N LEU A 139 7.41 -1.19 4.96
CA LEU A 139 8.36 -0.53 5.86
C LEU A 139 8.58 0.94 5.51
N PHE A 140 8.80 1.24 4.22
CA PHE A 140 8.95 2.61 3.74
C PHE A 140 7.67 3.41 3.97
N MET A 141 6.50 2.83 3.68
CA MET A 141 5.21 3.47 3.90
C MET A 141 4.95 3.75 5.38
N THR A 142 5.37 2.83 6.26
CA THR A 142 5.32 3.01 7.70
C THR A 142 6.19 4.17 8.17
N LEU A 143 7.45 4.23 7.73
CA LEU A 143 8.33 5.36 8.05
C LEU A 143 7.78 6.69 7.52
N LYS A 144 7.26 6.69 6.30
CA LYS A 144 6.66 7.89 5.70
C LYS A 144 5.46 8.37 6.51
N GLN A 145 4.50 7.51 6.83
CA GLN A 145 3.33 7.89 7.62
C GLN A 145 3.70 8.34 9.04
N PHE A 146 4.76 7.79 9.62
CA PHE A 146 5.29 8.28 10.89
C PHE A 146 5.88 9.68 10.77
N ALA A 147 6.66 9.96 9.73
CA ALA A 147 7.23 11.28 9.49
C ALA A 147 6.12 12.33 9.28
N ASP A 148 5.10 11.97 8.51
CA ASP A 148 3.91 12.81 8.30
C ASP A 148 3.16 13.04 9.63
N GLY A 149 3.02 12.00 10.46
CA GLY A 149 2.37 12.08 11.78
C GLY A 149 3.10 12.92 12.82
N LEU A 150 4.43 13.08 12.68
CA LEU A 150 5.28 13.90 13.54
C LEU A 150 5.42 15.36 13.05
N GLN A 151 4.74 15.75 11.97
CA GLN A 151 4.79 17.08 11.36
C GLN A 151 6.19 17.53 10.88
N TYR A 152 7.06 16.60 10.48
CA TYR A 152 8.37 16.93 9.89
C TYR A 152 8.30 17.27 8.38
N THR A 153 7.27 18.00 7.94
CA THR A 153 7.14 18.50 6.55
C THR A 153 6.80 19.98 6.53
#